data_AF-A0A9W8TFH8-F1
#
_entry.id   AF-A0A9W8TFH8-F1
#
_cell.length_a   1.000
_cell.length_b   1.000
_cell.length_c   1.000
_cell.angle_alpha   90.00
_cell.angle_beta   90.00
_cell.angle_gamma   90.00
#
_symmetry.space_group_name_H-M   'P 1'
#
loop_
_entity.id
_entity.type
_entity.pdbx_description
1 polymer ?
#
loop_
_entity_poly.entity_id
_entity_poly.type
_entity_poly.pdbx_seq_one_letter_code
_entity_poly.pdbx_strand_id
1 'polypeptide(L)'
;MDATIPEVSANSLPQSATAYHFFQTDSTQIHSFPVELLGHIFGLYINIELQGKGEFHDYAIFITTHDSPLILMQVCRVWRAIALATPTLWTHICPSLDSIPNIRRWLAISPKYPLYLQFTRSFHDDDVPRDYDRSVFRLFAKEAYRWRSLSIDLDSDVAQEFVKLLQTESTAPLLLEDLKVDLQSEDHRQASGSTLKFVIALLPRLKLLRRLLWIDKRGVTPLHGVPWSQLMTVIVTLPSSLEEIFLYLSQCTAATKVEFQGETLNHPEKTRLPASRFQHITLGALTTLTLSRGCDPMWLLRHFTMPSLRFLDISILRRNLAVLEDFVKRTPHLHTLIIDERRAQRRNSFIYADEVFISEQEIGEYLTSACLRSIPRVALDLLYTKSRTIALIQEGFQHGRPLPDLLCWNPRTIRMKRLVGWWHKLDERRNIVLFSYKDGTIEFTKDYYSDTSFPL
;
A
#
# COMPACT_ATOMS: atom_id res chain seq x y z
N MET A 1 48.08 -51.98 2.85
CA MET A 1 47.01 -52.47 3.73
C MET A 1 45.71 -51.97 3.12
N ASP A 2 45.13 -52.84 2.31
CA ASP A 2 43.85 -52.64 1.64
C ASP A 2 42.71 -52.49 2.63
N ALA A 3 41.85 -51.51 2.40
CA ALA A 3 40.53 -51.46 2.98
C ALA A 3 39.55 -50.92 1.92
N THR A 4 38.95 -51.88 1.23
CA THR A 4 37.82 -51.77 0.30
C THR A 4 36.61 -51.09 0.92
N ILE A 5 36.07 -50.10 0.22
CA ILE A 5 34.78 -49.43 0.49
C ILE A 5 33.68 -50.25 -0.21
N PRO A 6 32.56 -50.62 0.46
CA PRO A 6 31.47 -51.29 -0.22
C PRO A 6 30.56 -50.29 -0.94
N GLU A 7 30.31 -50.57 -2.23
CA GLU A 7 29.26 -49.98 -3.04
C GLU A 7 27.88 -50.23 -2.42
N VAL A 8 27.10 -49.16 -2.21
CA VAL A 8 25.68 -49.25 -1.88
C VAL A 8 24.88 -48.95 -3.15
N SER A 9 24.16 -49.98 -3.61
CA SER A 9 23.31 -49.93 -4.80
C SER A 9 22.19 -48.90 -4.68
N ALA A 10 22.03 -48.10 -5.73
CA ALA A 10 20.81 -47.38 -6.03
C ALA A 10 19.67 -48.38 -6.28
N ASN A 11 18.60 -48.34 -5.47
CA ASN A 11 17.30 -48.86 -5.85
C ASN A 11 16.16 -48.21 -5.04
N SER A 12 15.11 -47.83 -5.80
CA SER A 12 13.73 -47.51 -5.42
C SER A 12 13.43 -46.27 -4.56
N LEU A 13 13.02 -45.20 -5.25
CA LEU A 13 12.03 -44.22 -4.77
C LEU A 13 10.63 -44.87 -4.72
N PRO A 14 9.84 -44.77 -3.64
CA PRO A 14 8.43 -45.10 -3.69
C PRO A 14 7.66 -43.93 -4.29
N GLN A 15 7.01 -44.18 -5.43
CA GLN A 15 5.98 -43.34 -6.00
C GLN A 15 4.74 -43.30 -5.08
N SER A 16 4.02 -42.18 -5.21
CA SER A 16 2.80 -41.79 -4.50
C SER A 16 1.70 -42.84 -4.42
N ALA A 17 0.83 -42.65 -3.42
CA ALA A 17 -0.49 -43.25 -3.21
C ALA A 17 -0.55 -44.63 -2.52
N THR A 18 -0.56 -44.62 -1.18
CA THR A 18 -1.55 -45.33 -0.32
C THR A 18 -1.16 -45.19 1.16
N ALA A 19 -1.75 -44.22 1.86
CA ALA A 19 -1.64 -44.07 3.31
C ALA A 19 -2.98 -43.70 3.96
N TYR A 20 -4.09 -44.26 3.45
CA TYR A 20 -5.46 -43.86 3.85
C TYR A 20 -6.29 -44.92 4.60
N HIS A 21 -5.72 -46.03 5.05
CA HIS A 21 -6.52 -47.10 5.68
C HIS A 21 -6.04 -47.54 7.06
N PHE A 22 -5.91 -46.62 7.99
CA PHE A 22 -5.92 -46.94 9.41
C PHE A 22 -6.51 -45.75 10.15
N PHE A 23 -7.72 -45.87 10.73
CA PHE A 23 -8.21 -45.28 11.99
C PHE A 23 -9.73 -45.54 12.11
N GLN A 24 -10.12 -46.66 12.74
CA GLN A 24 -11.49 -46.89 13.21
C GLN A 24 -11.44 -47.20 14.71
N THR A 25 -11.50 -46.14 15.52
CA THR A 25 -11.84 -46.20 16.95
C THR A 25 -12.53 -44.86 17.28
N ASP A 26 -13.80 -44.92 17.70
CA ASP A 26 -14.67 -43.85 18.20
C ASP A 26 -14.28 -42.43 17.78
N SER A 27 -14.68 -42.07 16.57
CA SER A 27 -14.31 -40.80 15.93
C SER A 27 -14.93 -39.63 16.67
N THR A 28 -14.09 -38.85 17.36
CA THR A 28 -14.43 -37.46 17.67
C THR A 28 -14.84 -36.77 16.37
N GLN A 29 -15.92 -35.96 16.41
CA GLN A 29 -16.51 -35.28 15.23
C GLN A 29 -15.50 -34.46 14.42
N ILE A 30 -14.34 -34.12 15.00
CA ILE A 30 -13.30 -33.36 14.33
C ILE A 30 -12.56 -34.17 13.26
N HIS A 31 -12.50 -35.50 13.39
CA HIS A 31 -11.85 -36.38 12.42
C HIS A 31 -12.73 -36.71 11.21
N SER A 32 -14.04 -36.39 11.26
CA SER A 32 -14.92 -36.50 10.09
C SER A 32 -14.87 -35.29 9.16
N PHE A 33 -14.14 -34.23 9.52
CA PHE A 33 -13.95 -33.09 8.61
C PHE A 33 -13.02 -33.48 7.45
N PRO A 34 -13.37 -33.11 6.21
CA PRO A 34 -12.44 -33.12 5.09
C PRO A 34 -11.16 -32.35 5.42
N VAL A 35 -10.01 -32.89 5.00
CA VAL A 35 -8.69 -32.32 5.29
C VAL A 35 -8.54 -30.90 4.73
N GLU A 36 -9.26 -30.58 3.65
CA GLU A 36 -9.32 -29.25 3.03
C GLU A 36 -10.00 -28.23 3.95
N LEU A 37 -11.07 -28.64 4.64
CA LEU A 37 -11.77 -27.77 5.59
C LEU A 37 -10.92 -27.53 6.84
N LEU A 38 -10.24 -28.56 7.34
CA LEU A 38 -9.30 -28.41 8.46
C LEU A 38 -8.13 -27.49 8.09
N GLY A 39 -7.55 -27.66 6.89
CA GLY A 39 -6.51 -26.75 6.38
C GLY A 39 -7.01 -25.30 6.25
N HIS A 40 -8.26 -25.10 5.82
CA HIS A 40 -8.88 -23.78 5.77
C HIS A 40 -9.08 -23.18 7.17
N ILE A 41 -9.57 -23.97 8.13
CA ILE A 41 -9.71 -23.56 9.54
C ILE A 41 -8.35 -23.17 10.13
N PHE A 42 -7.29 -23.94 9.84
CA PHE A 42 -5.93 -23.59 10.26
C PHE A 42 -5.48 -22.26 9.67
N GLY A 43 -5.75 -22.03 8.38
CA GLY A 43 -5.48 -20.75 7.73
C GLY A 43 -6.24 -19.59 8.37
N LEU A 44 -7.52 -19.77 8.70
CA LEU A 44 -8.32 -18.76 9.38
C LEU A 44 -7.81 -18.49 10.79
N TYR A 45 -7.50 -19.53 11.57
CA TYR A 45 -6.94 -19.39 12.93
C TYR A 45 -5.74 -18.45 12.94
N ILE A 46 -4.82 -18.63 11.99
CA ILE A 46 -3.62 -17.82 11.90
C ILE A 46 -3.90 -16.43 11.31
N ASN A 47 -4.90 -16.30 10.42
CA ASN A 47 -5.23 -15.04 9.76
C ASN A 47 -6.10 -14.07 10.58
N ILE A 48 -6.73 -14.52 11.68
CA ILE A 48 -7.66 -13.70 12.47
C ILE A 48 -6.98 -12.44 13.05
N GLU A 49 -5.69 -12.50 13.36
CA GLU A 49 -4.95 -11.35 13.92
C GLU A 49 -4.33 -10.42 12.86
N LEU A 50 -4.43 -10.78 11.57
CA LEU A 50 -3.64 -10.15 10.50
C LEU A 50 -4.39 -9.09 9.71
N GLN A 51 -5.59 -8.68 10.13
CA GLN A 51 -6.34 -7.60 9.48
C GLN A 51 -5.71 -6.21 9.76
N GLY A 52 -4.43 -6.07 9.43
CA GLY A 52 -3.82 -4.80 9.08
C GLY A 52 -4.56 -4.20 7.89
N LYS A 53 -4.59 -2.87 7.82
CA LYS A 53 -5.28 -2.10 6.77
C LYS A 53 -4.30 -1.70 5.64
N GLY A 54 -3.27 -2.50 5.40
CA GLY A 54 -2.15 -2.10 4.56
C GLY A 54 -2.24 -2.75 3.18
N GLU A 55 -2.45 -1.96 2.13
CA GLU A 55 -2.51 -2.45 0.73
C GLU A 55 -1.31 -3.33 0.27
N PHE A 56 -0.24 -3.36 1.08
CA PHE A 56 0.94 -4.20 0.95
C PHE A 56 1.01 -5.21 2.11
N HIS A 57 0.78 -6.49 1.81
CA HIS A 57 0.86 -7.65 2.74
C HIS A 57 -0.21 -7.79 3.84
N ASP A 58 -1.48 -7.50 3.53
CA ASP A 58 -2.64 -7.87 4.37
C ASP A 58 -2.78 -9.39 4.69
N TYR A 59 -1.79 -10.21 4.34
CA TYR A 59 -1.77 -11.66 4.46
C TYR A 59 -0.56 -12.20 5.25
N ALA A 60 0.29 -11.34 5.84
CA ALA A 60 1.50 -11.75 6.54
C ALA A 60 1.21 -12.30 7.95
N ILE A 61 1.56 -13.56 8.23
CA ILE A 61 1.30 -14.23 9.53
C ILE A 61 2.26 -13.73 10.62
N PHE A 62 1.72 -13.16 11.71
CA PHE A 62 2.47 -12.92 12.94
C PHE A 62 2.83 -14.24 13.61
N ILE A 63 4.13 -14.46 13.79
CA ILE A 63 4.64 -15.63 14.50
C ILE A 63 4.98 -15.20 15.91
N THR A 64 4.06 -15.41 16.84
CA THR A 64 4.40 -15.41 18.26
C THR A 64 4.73 -16.83 18.72
N THR A 65 5.24 -16.98 19.93
CA THR A 65 5.38 -18.29 20.59
C THR A 65 4.04 -18.99 20.79
N HIS A 66 2.95 -18.23 20.92
CA HIS A 66 1.61 -18.71 21.24
C HIS A 66 0.69 -18.85 20.01
N ASP A 67 1.05 -18.24 18.88
CA ASP A 67 0.25 -18.20 17.65
C ASP A 67 0.96 -18.87 16.46
N SER A 68 2.00 -19.65 16.76
CA SER A 68 2.74 -20.37 15.74
C SER A 68 1.93 -21.56 15.18
N PRO A 69 1.93 -21.80 13.85
CA PRO A 69 1.39 -23.03 13.25
C PRO A 69 2.02 -24.30 13.82
N LEU A 70 3.16 -24.21 14.51
CA LEU A 70 3.78 -25.29 15.24
C LEU A 70 2.86 -25.88 16.33
N ILE A 71 1.93 -25.11 16.90
CA ILE A 71 0.96 -25.61 17.89
C ILE A 71 -0.03 -26.59 17.25
N LEU A 72 -0.45 -26.34 16.01
CA LEU A 72 -1.31 -27.25 15.26
C LEU A 72 -0.66 -28.63 15.08
N MET A 73 0.66 -28.67 14.96
CA MET A 73 1.43 -29.92 14.87
C MET A 73 1.49 -30.70 16.19
N GLN A 74 1.10 -30.11 17.32
CA GLN A 74 1.16 -30.75 18.64
C GLN A 74 -0.17 -31.40 19.05
N VAL A 75 -1.29 -31.06 18.39
CA VAL A 75 -2.62 -31.55 18.75
C VAL A 75 -2.80 -33.05 18.53
N CYS A 76 -2.66 -33.52 17.30
CA CYS A 76 -2.73 -34.94 16.97
C CYS A 76 -1.96 -35.27 15.68
N ARG A 77 -1.80 -36.57 15.36
CA ARG A 77 -1.08 -37.02 14.14
C ARG A 77 -1.72 -36.49 12.86
N VAL A 78 -3.06 -36.48 12.79
CA VAL A 78 -3.83 -36.00 11.63
C VAL A 78 -3.61 -34.50 11.42
N TRP A 79 -3.71 -33.69 12.48
CA TRP A 79 -3.49 -32.25 12.41
C TRP A 79 -2.06 -31.90 12.00
N ARG A 80 -1.07 -32.64 12.51
CA ARG A 80 0.32 -32.49 12.08
C ARG A 80 0.49 -32.75 10.58
N ALA A 81 -0.10 -33.83 10.07
CA ALA A 81 -0.03 -34.15 8.65
C ALA A 81 -0.69 -33.05 7.79
N ILE A 82 -1.87 -32.58 8.19
CA ILE A 82 -2.59 -31.51 7.49
C ILE A 82 -1.78 -30.20 7.53
N ALA A 83 -1.27 -29.81 8.69
CA ALA A 83 -0.48 -28.59 8.84
C ALA A 83 0.75 -28.63 7.92
N LEU A 84 1.52 -29.72 7.93
CA LEU A 84 2.67 -29.90 7.04
C LEU A 84 2.29 -29.91 5.55
N ALA A 85 1.12 -30.46 5.23
CA ALA A 85 0.59 -30.49 3.86
C ALA A 85 -0.09 -29.19 3.43
N THR A 86 -0.14 -28.16 4.28
CA THR A 86 -0.79 -26.87 3.99
C THR A 86 0.28 -25.78 3.86
N PRO A 87 0.77 -25.48 2.64
CA PRO A 87 1.89 -24.57 2.40
C PRO A 87 1.66 -23.16 2.97
N THR A 88 0.43 -22.65 2.88
CA THR A 88 0.08 -21.27 3.24
C THR A 88 0.32 -20.95 4.71
N LEU A 89 0.34 -21.96 5.59
CA LEU A 89 0.70 -21.82 7.00
C LEU A 89 2.18 -21.49 7.18
N TRP A 90 3.02 -21.75 6.17
CA TRP A 90 4.48 -21.70 6.27
C TRP A 90 5.14 -20.63 5.39
N THR A 91 4.39 -19.97 4.52
CA THR A 91 4.95 -19.05 3.49
C THR A 91 4.93 -17.59 3.92
N HIS A 92 4.00 -17.18 4.77
CA HIS A 92 3.83 -15.80 5.21
C HIS A 92 4.40 -15.68 6.62
N ILE A 93 5.33 -14.77 6.85
CA ILE A 93 6.11 -14.73 8.09
C ILE A 93 6.37 -13.30 8.54
N CYS A 94 5.93 -12.99 9.75
CA CYS A 94 6.26 -11.79 10.51
C CYS A 94 6.85 -12.23 11.87
N PRO A 95 8.19 -12.20 12.03
CA PRO A 95 8.85 -12.73 13.20
C PRO A 95 8.68 -11.82 14.43
N SER A 96 8.39 -12.40 15.60
CA SER A 96 8.42 -11.72 16.91
C SER A 96 9.67 -12.09 17.72
N LEU A 97 10.01 -11.30 18.75
CA LEU A 97 11.21 -11.45 19.58
C LEU A 97 11.46 -12.89 20.06
N ASP A 98 10.41 -13.52 20.58
CA ASP A 98 10.50 -14.86 21.15
C ASP A 98 10.49 -15.98 20.10
N SER A 99 10.33 -15.63 18.82
CA SER A 99 10.12 -16.59 17.74
C SER A 99 11.41 -17.12 17.13
N ILE A 100 12.61 -16.61 17.43
CA ILE A 100 13.87 -17.05 16.78
C ILE A 100 14.06 -18.59 16.76
N PRO A 101 13.92 -19.31 17.89
CA PRO A 101 14.04 -20.77 17.87
C PRO A 101 12.97 -21.43 16.98
N ASN A 102 11.76 -20.90 17.00
CA ASN A 102 10.64 -21.37 16.21
C ASN A 102 10.83 -21.09 14.71
N ILE A 103 11.44 -19.96 14.33
CA ILE A 103 11.75 -19.63 12.94
C ILE A 103 12.71 -20.65 12.35
N ARG A 104 13.76 -21.05 13.07
CA ARG A 104 14.69 -22.07 12.56
C ARG A 104 13.98 -23.38 12.28
N ARG A 105 13.17 -23.83 13.23
CA ARG A 105 12.36 -25.04 13.08
C ARG A 105 11.39 -24.91 11.92
N TRP A 106 10.72 -23.76 11.83
CA TRP A 106 9.81 -23.43 10.74
C TRP A 106 10.52 -23.49 9.40
N LEU A 107 11.65 -22.81 9.21
CA LEU A 107 12.40 -22.83 7.95
C LEU A 107 12.88 -24.23 7.57
N ALA A 108 13.17 -25.08 8.57
CA ALA A 108 13.55 -26.47 8.34
C ALA A 108 12.38 -27.36 7.90
N ILE A 109 11.15 -27.09 8.37
CA ILE A 109 9.95 -27.84 7.97
C ILE A 109 9.22 -27.19 6.80
N SER A 110 9.41 -25.89 6.56
CA SER A 110 8.75 -25.20 5.46
C SER A 110 9.34 -25.73 4.17
N PRO A 111 8.49 -26.25 3.27
CA PRO A 111 9.00 -26.77 2.01
C PRO A 111 9.61 -25.63 1.19
N LYS A 112 10.19 -25.93 0.02
CA LYS A 112 10.81 -24.95 -0.91
C LYS A 112 9.83 -23.94 -1.52
N TYR A 113 8.71 -23.65 -0.84
CA TYR A 113 7.72 -22.68 -1.23
C TYR A 113 8.24 -21.24 -1.09
N PRO A 114 7.71 -20.33 -1.91
CA PRO A 114 7.86 -18.90 -1.76
C PRO A 114 7.72 -18.37 -0.33
N LEU A 115 8.56 -17.41 0.04
CA LEU A 115 8.47 -16.68 1.29
C LEU A 115 7.96 -15.25 1.07
N TYR A 116 7.06 -14.82 1.95
CA TYR A 116 6.49 -13.49 2.05
C TYR A 116 6.78 -12.98 3.46
N LEU A 117 7.74 -12.06 3.55
CA LEU A 117 8.33 -11.67 4.82
C LEU A 117 7.90 -10.25 5.20
N GLN A 118 7.62 -10.05 6.48
CA GLN A 118 7.38 -8.73 7.06
C GLN A 118 8.27 -8.55 8.30
N PHE A 119 9.31 -7.75 8.19
CA PHE A 119 10.15 -7.31 9.29
C PHE A 119 9.66 -5.93 9.74
N THR A 120 8.69 -5.92 10.64
CA THR A 120 8.29 -4.70 11.35
C THR A 120 8.97 -4.66 12.70
N ARG A 121 9.55 -3.52 13.04
CA ARG A 121 10.11 -3.30 14.38
C ARG A 121 8.97 -3.31 15.38
N SER A 122 9.09 -4.11 16.44
CA SER A 122 8.13 -4.04 17.55
C SER A 122 8.33 -2.68 18.24
N PHE A 123 7.32 -1.81 18.17
CA PHE A 123 7.37 -0.44 18.71
C PHE A 123 7.37 -0.38 20.26
N HIS A 124 7.52 -1.50 20.96
CA HIS A 124 7.02 -1.61 22.33
C HIS A 124 7.97 -2.17 23.39
N ASP A 125 9.26 -2.38 23.12
CA ASP A 125 10.18 -2.71 24.22
C ASP A 125 11.56 -2.05 24.05
N ASP A 126 11.91 -1.16 24.99
CA ASP A 126 13.29 -0.70 25.21
C ASP A 126 14.23 -1.87 25.55
N ASP A 127 13.66 -3.03 25.92
CA ASP A 127 14.36 -4.26 26.30
C ASP A 127 14.80 -5.13 25.10
N VAL A 128 14.48 -4.75 23.85
CA VAL A 128 14.91 -5.51 22.67
C VAL A 128 16.42 -5.40 22.45
N PRO A 129 17.17 -6.53 22.39
CA PRO A 129 18.58 -6.49 22.05
C PRO A 129 18.80 -5.84 20.68
N ARG A 130 19.72 -4.87 20.59
CA ARG A 130 19.98 -4.12 19.34
C ARG A 130 20.28 -5.00 18.13
N ASP A 131 20.90 -6.16 18.34
CA ASP A 131 21.26 -7.10 17.27
C ASP A 131 20.10 -8.03 16.85
N TYR A 132 18.93 -7.91 17.46
CA TYR A 132 17.79 -8.79 17.20
C TYR A 132 17.34 -8.73 15.73
N ASP A 133 16.96 -7.56 15.23
CA ASP A 133 16.45 -7.37 13.86
C ASP A 133 17.46 -7.86 12.83
N ARG A 134 18.73 -7.54 13.06
CA ARG A 134 19.86 -8.00 12.26
C ARG A 134 20.00 -9.52 12.25
N SER A 135 19.87 -10.16 13.41
CA SER A 135 20.00 -11.61 13.55
C SER A 135 18.86 -12.36 12.87
N VAL A 136 17.65 -11.84 12.99
CA VAL A 136 16.46 -12.37 12.31
C VAL A 136 16.58 -12.19 10.80
N PHE A 137 16.96 -11.00 10.33
CA PHE A 137 17.17 -10.75 8.91
C PHE A 137 18.20 -11.71 8.31
N ARG A 138 19.35 -11.91 8.97
CA ARG A 138 20.38 -12.87 8.56
C ARG A 138 19.88 -14.31 8.50
N LEU A 139 18.98 -14.69 9.41
CA LEU A 139 18.41 -16.02 9.42
C LEU A 139 17.59 -16.28 8.14
N PHE A 140 16.73 -15.33 7.77
CA PHE A 140 15.94 -15.44 6.54
C PHE A 140 16.76 -15.20 5.28
N ALA A 141 17.82 -14.40 5.33
CA ALA A 141 18.67 -14.09 4.18
C ALA A 141 19.33 -15.35 3.59
N LYS A 142 19.51 -16.40 4.40
CA LYS A 142 19.94 -17.72 3.93
C LYS A 142 18.94 -18.40 2.97
N GLU A 143 17.68 -18.00 3.08
CA GLU A 143 16.56 -18.48 2.27
C GLU A 143 16.13 -17.45 1.22
N ALA A 144 16.97 -16.45 0.90
CA ALA A 144 16.60 -15.33 0.03
C ALA A 144 16.25 -15.74 -1.41
N TYR A 145 16.77 -16.88 -1.88
CA TYR A 145 16.48 -17.44 -3.21
C TYR A 145 14.99 -17.73 -3.44
N ARG A 146 14.20 -17.87 -2.37
CA ARG A 146 12.75 -18.12 -2.44
C ARG A 146 11.90 -16.97 -1.92
N TRP A 147 12.48 -15.80 -1.64
CA TRP A 147 11.69 -14.62 -1.30
C TRP A 147 10.90 -14.15 -2.52
N ARG A 148 9.57 -14.03 -2.37
CA ARG A 148 8.69 -13.36 -3.34
C ARG A 148 8.29 -11.98 -2.86
N SER A 149 8.15 -11.82 -1.55
CA SER A 149 7.91 -10.51 -0.96
C SER A 149 8.71 -10.22 0.31
N LEU A 150 9.06 -8.94 0.47
CA LEU A 150 9.74 -8.39 1.61
C LEU A 150 9.13 -7.03 2.00
N SER A 151 8.58 -6.92 3.20
CA SER A 151 8.35 -5.66 3.90
C SER A 151 9.40 -5.52 4.98
N ILE A 152 10.09 -4.39 5.03
CA ILE A 152 11.17 -4.18 5.99
C ILE A 152 11.20 -2.75 6.51
N ASP A 153 11.23 -2.62 7.84
CA ASP A 153 11.60 -1.39 8.52
C ASP A 153 13.14 -1.32 8.51
N LEU A 154 13.68 -0.34 7.77
CA LEU A 154 15.09 -0.36 7.39
C LEU A 154 15.90 0.63 8.21
N ASP A 155 16.55 0.14 9.28
CA ASP A 155 17.57 0.90 10.02
C ASP A 155 18.98 0.75 9.42
N SER A 156 19.99 1.39 10.02
CA SER A 156 21.37 1.34 9.50
C SER A 156 21.93 -0.09 9.41
N ASP A 157 21.63 -0.93 10.38
CA ASP A 157 22.27 -2.23 10.55
C ASP A 157 21.62 -3.26 9.63
N VAL A 158 20.29 -3.25 9.57
CA VAL A 158 19.51 -4.06 8.64
C VAL A 158 19.79 -3.63 7.19
N ALA A 159 19.89 -2.32 6.90
CA ALA A 159 20.26 -1.83 5.57
C ALA A 159 21.63 -2.36 5.12
N GLN A 160 22.63 -2.39 6.02
CA GLN A 160 23.94 -2.95 5.70
C GLN A 160 23.88 -4.43 5.36
N GLU A 161 23.12 -5.23 6.12
CA GLU A 161 22.95 -6.65 5.81
C GLU A 161 22.19 -6.86 4.50
N PHE A 162 21.22 -6.00 4.19
CA PHE A 162 20.52 -6.05 2.91
C PHE A 162 21.44 -5.70 1.74
N VAL A 163 22.29 -4.67 1.87
CA VAL A 163 23.33 -4.35 0.88
C VAL A 163 24.25 -5.55 0.66
N LYS A 164 24.74 -6.19 1.72
CA LYS A 164 25.58 -7.40 1.61
C LYS A 164 24.86 -8.52 0.86
N LEU A 165 23.58 -8.76 1.18
CA LEU A 165 22.78 -9.76 0.49
C LEU A 165 22.65 -9.47 -1.01
N LEU A 166 22.36 -8.22 -1.37
CA LEU A 166 22.22 -7.78 -2.76
C LEU A 166 23.56 -7.76 -3.51
N GLN A 167 24.67 -7.56 -2.82
CA GLN A 167 26.02 -7.58 -3.40
C GLN A 167 26.53 -9.00 -3.65
N THR A 168 26.19 -9.94 -2.77
CA THR A 168 26.64 -11.33 -2.85
C THR A 168 26.26 -11.92 -4.21
N GLU A 169 27.27 -12.38 -4.95
CA GLU A 169 27.08 -13.13 -6.19
C GLU A 169 26.56 -14.53 -5.85
N SER A 170 25.26 -14.60 -5.56
CA SER A 170 24.57 -15.86 -5.40
C SER A 170 24.40 -16.53 -6.76
N THR A 171 24.63 -17.85 -6.80
CA THR A 171 24.35 -18.69 -7.99
C THR A 171 22.87 -18.68 -8.36
N ALA A 172 21.98 -18.37 -7.40
CA ALA A 172 20.55 -18.23 -7.62
C ALA A 172 20.13 -16.75 -7.56
N PRO A 173 19.41 -16.23 -8.59
CA PRO A 173 18.88 -14.87 -8.55
C PRO A 173 17.79 -14.73 -7.49
N LEU A 174 17.70 -13.55 -6.89
CA LEU A 174 16.59 -13.23 -5.98
C LEU A 174 15.28 -13.17 -6.77
N LEU A 175 14.26 -13.88 -6.28
CA LEU A 175 12.95 -13.97 -6.91
C LEU A 175 11.96 -12.90 -6.40
N LEU A 176 12.49 -11.81 -5.83
CA LEU A 176 11.68 -10.80 -5.15
C LEU A 176 10.83 -10.00 -6.15
N GLU A 177 9.52 -10.04 -5.97
CA GLU A 177 8.51 -9.36 -6.78
C GLU A 177 7.96 -8.12 -6.09
N ASP A 178 7.88 -8.18 -4.76
CA ASP A 178 7.26 -7.16 -3.91
C ASP A 178 8.28 -6.68 -2.87
N LEU A 179 8.49 -5.36 -2.81
CA LEU A 179 9.37 -4.73 -1.82
C LEU A 179 8.66 -3.55 -1.17
N LYS A 180 8.53 -3.60 0.16
CA LYS A 180 8.18 -2.46 1.01
C LYS A 180 9.37 -2.08 1.87
N VAL A 181 9.77 -0.81 1.81
CA VAL A 181 10.82 -0.23 2.66
C VAL A 181 10.21 0.90 3.46
N ASP A 182 10.33 0.83 4.78
CA ASP A 182 9.87 1.86 5.71
C ASP A 182 11.04 2.44 6.53
N LEU A 183 11.22 3.76 6.49
CA LEU A 183 12.29 4.49 7.18
C LEU A 183 11.80 5.27 8.40
N GLN A 184 10.61 4.97 8.92
CA GLN A 184 9.86 5.79 9.90
C GLN A 184 10.39 5.88 11.33
N SER A 185 11.49 5.21 11.72
CA SER A 185 11.92 5.20 13.12
C SER A 185 12.41 6.58 13.59
N GLU A 186 11.54 7.35 14.27
CA GLU A 186 11.85 8.68 14.83
C GLU A 186 12.96 8.62 15.88
N ASP A 187 13.06 7.52 16.64
CA ASP A 187 13.87 7.47 17.86
C ASP A 187 15.36 7.16 17.69
N HIS A 188 15.83 6.73 16.52
CA HIS A 188 17.21 6.21 16.42
C HIS A 188 18.00 6.73 15.22
N ARG A 189 19.30 6.92 15.55
CA ARG A 189 20.46 7.19 14.72
C ARG A 189 20.20 6.86 13.26
N GLN A 190 20.05 7.93 12.48
CA GLN A 190 19.82 7.94 11.04
C GLN A 190 20.56 6.76 10.38
N ALA A 191 19.82 5.88 9.70
CA ALA A 191 20.44 5.10 8.64
C ALA A 191 21.25 6.11 7.82
N SER A 192 22.58 5.95 7.80
CA SER A 192 23.42 6.93 7.13
C SER A 192 22.88 7.05 5.71
N GLY A 193 22.60 8.26 5.25
CA GLY A 193 22.10 8.48 3.89
C GLY A 193 22.98 7.79 2.83
N SER A 194 24.25 7.46 3.17
CA SER A 194 25.12 6.58 2.38
C SER A 194 24.59 5.15 2.22
N THR A 195 24.21 4.43 3.28
CA THR A 195 23.72 3.04 3.22
C THR A 195 22.46 2.92 2.36
N LEU A 196 21.53 3.86 2.52
CA LEU A 196 20.29 3.89 1.74
C LEU A 196 20.56 4.15 0.26
N LYS A 197 21.51 5.03 -0.07
CA LYS A 197 21.97 5.21 -1.47
C LYS A 197 22.49 3.90 -2.07
N PHE A 198 23.21 3.09 -1.29
CA PHE A 198 23.67 1.78 -1.76
C PHE A 198 22.51 0.81 -1.99
N VAL A 199 21.50 0.77 -1.10
CA VAL A 199 20.30 -0.05 -1.30
C VAL A 199 19.61 0.35 -2.61
N ILE A 200 19.35 1.65 -2.81
CA ILE A 200 18.71 2.19 -4.02
C ILE A 200 19.51 1.85 -5.28
N ALA A 201 20.83 1.99 -5.24
CA ALA A 201 21.71 1.67 -6.37
C ALA A 201 21.72 0.17 -6.73
N LEU A 202 21.35 -0.71 -5.80
CA LEU A 202 21.29 -2.16 -6.01
C LEU A 202 19.89 -2.66 -6.39
N LEU A 203 18.84 -1.85 -6.27
CA LEU A 203 17.48 -2.23 -6.68
C LEU A 203 17.36 -2.70 -8.15
N PRO A 204 18.11 -2.15 -9.12
CA PRO A 204 18.09 -2.65 -10.50
C PRO A 204 18.55 -4.11 -10.65
N ARG A 205 19.17 -4.71 -9.63
CA ARG A 205 19.52 -6.15 -9.62
C ARG A 205 18.30 -7.04 -9.39
N LEU A 206 17.22 -6.50 -8.82
CA LEU A 206 15.97 -7.21 -8.56
C LEU A 206 15.11 -7.25 -9.84
N LYS A 207 15.47 -8.11 -10.79
CA LYS A 207 14.87 -8.17 -12.14
C LYS A 207 13.39 -8.56 -12.14
N LEU A 208 12.90 -9.20 -11.08
CA LEU A 208 11.50 -9.58 -10.94
C LEU A 208 10.67 -8.57 -10.15
N LEU A 209 11.27 -7.50 -9.63
CA LEU A 209 10.56 -6.52 -8.81
C LEU A 209 9.47 -5.82 -9.64
N ARG A 210 8.21 -6.00 -9.22
CA ARG A 210 7.00 -5.43 -9.83
C ARG A 210 6.31 -4.43 -8.94
N ARG A 211 6.39 -4.58 -7.61
CA ARG A 211 5.68 -3.69 -6.69
C ARG A 211 6.65 -3.09 -5.68
N LEU A 212 6.61 -1.77 -5.57
CA LEU A 212 7.46 -1.01 -4.65
C LEU A 212 6.59 -0.11 -3.77
N LEU A 213 6.68 -0.29 -2.46
CA LEU A 213 6.21 0.66 -1.46
C LEU A 213 7.43 1.28 -0.77
N TRP A 214 7.65 2.58 -0.92
CA TRP A 214 8.78 3.27 -0.31
C TRP A 214 8.30 4.37 0.62
N ILE A 215 8.62 4.30 1.91
CA ILE A 215 8.19 5.28 2.90
C ILE A 215 9.43 5.94 3.54
N ASP A 216 9.71 7.17 3.13
CA ASP A 216 10.77 8.02 3.66
C ASP A 216 10.19 9.37 4.06
N LYS A 217 9.60 9.47 5.26
CA LYS A 217 9.00 10.72 5.74
C LYS A 217 10.02 11.84 5.97
N ARG A 218 11.32 11.53 5.97
CA ARG A 218 12.40 12.49 6.24
C ARG A 218 12.95 13.10 4.95
N GLY A 219 12.71 12.49 3.80
CA GLY A 219 13.19 12.98 2.50
C GLY A 219 14.72 12.93 2.38
N VAL A 220 15.34 11.92 2.97
CA VAL A 220 16.81 11.84 3.06
C VAL A 220 17.41 11.32 1.75
N THR A 221 16.62 10.58 0.95
CA THR A 221 17.17 9.85 -0.20
C THR A 221 16.40 10.04 -1.51
N PRO A 222 17.06 10.57 -2.56
CA PRO A 222 16.47 10.58 -3.89
C PRO A 222 16.43 9.17 -4.47
N LEU A 223 15.40 8.87 -5.26
CA LEU A 223 15.10 7.53 -5.78
C LEU A 223 15.58 7.32 -7.24
N HIS A 224 16.65 8.00 -7.66
CA HIS A 224 17.14 7.94 -9.04
C HIS A 224 17.60 6.55 -9.51
N GLY A 225 17.97 5.65 -8.58
CA GLY A 225 18.40 4.28 -8.91
C GLY A 225 17.28 3.25 -8.98
N VAL A 226 16.03 3.63 -8.70
CA VAL A 226 14.90 2.70 -8.73
C VAL A 226 14.60 2.31 -10.20
N PRO A 227 14.39 1.02 -10.51
CA PRO A 227 14.05 0.56 -11.86
C PRO A 227 12.56 0.82 -12.18
N TRP A 228 12.15 2.09 -12.24
CA TRP A 228 10.75 2.51 -12.41
C TRP A 228 10.02 1.86 -13.60
N SER A 229 10.73 1.62 -14.71
CA SER A 229 10.15 1.13 -15.95
C SER A 229 9.63 -0.32 -15.91
N GLN A 230 10.08 -1.14 -14.95
CA GLN A 230 9.59 -2.51 -14.77
C GLN A 230 8.50 -2.65 -13.69
N LEU A 231 8.25 -1.59 -12.91
CA LEU A 231 7.30 -1.60 -11.79
C LEU A 231 5.86 -1.45 -12.32
N MET A 232 4.98 -2.30 -11.81
CA MET A 232 3.54 -2.30 -12.06
C MET A 232 2.78 -1.50 -11.00
N THR A 233 3.22 -1.56 -9.74
CA THR A 233 2.63 -0.81 -8.62
C THR A 233 3.71 -0.03 -7.91
N VAL A 234 3.51 1.28 -7.81
CA VAL A 234 4.42 2.20 -7.16
C VAL A 234 3.63 2.96 -6.10
N ILE A 235 4.07 2.89 -4.86
CA ILE A 235 3.53 3.72 -3.79
C ILE A 235 4.73 4.33 -3.07
N VAL A 236 4.81 5.66 -3.07
CA VAL A 236 5.98 6.39 -2.58
C VAL A 236 5.50 7.47 -1.64
N THR A 237 5.91 7.38 -0.38
CA THR A 237 5.64 8.37 0.65
C THR A 237 6.95 9.07 1.02
N LEU A 238 7.33 10.14 0.33
CA LEU A 238 8.53 10.92 0.67
C LEU A 238 8.45 12.41 0.30
N PRO A 239 9.07 13.30 1.09
CA PRO A 239 9.23 14.70 0.72
C PRO A 239 10.03 14.85 -0.57
N SER A 240 9.36 15.23 -1.66
CA SER A 240 9.95 15.34 -3.00
C SER A 240 9.71 16.72 -3.59
N SER A 241 10.60 17.15 -4.48
CA SER A 241 10.31 18.28 -5.36
C SER A 241 9.36 17.86 -6.50
N LEU A 242 8.75 18.86 -7.17
CA LEU A 242 7.91 18.61 -8.34
C LEU A 242 8.70 17.98 -9.49
N GLU A 243 9.96 18.40 -9.67
CA GLU A 243 10.87 17.86 -10.67
C GLU A 243 11.19 16.38 -10.43
N GLU A 244 11.39 16.00 -9.17
CA GLU A 244 11.63 14.62 -8.79
C GLU A 244 10.40 13.74 -9.06
N ILE A 245 9.21 14.19 -8.64
CA ILE A 245 7.96 13.45 -8.91
C ILE A 245 7.74 13.31 -10.42
N PHE A 246 7.97 14.38 -11.19
CA PHE A 246 7.91 14.32 -12.65
C PHE A 246 8.89 13.29 -13.21
N LEU A 247 10.15 13.33 -12.77
CA LEU A 247 11.19 12.42 -13.22
C LEU A 247 10.84 10.97 -12.88
N TYR A 248 10.33 10.68 -11.69
CA TYR A 248 9.95 9.31 -11.31
C TYR A 248 8.73 8.84 -12.09
N LEU A 249 7.66 9.65 -12.14
CA LEU A 249 6.43 9.34 -12.86
C LEU A 249 6.68 9.13 -14.36
N SER A 250 7.57 9.92 -14.97
CA SER A 250 7.98 9.78 -16.37
C SER A 250 8.60 8.44 -16.73
N GLN A 251 9.21 7.77 -15.75
CA GLN A 251 9.87 6.48 -15.96
C GLN A 251 8.94 5.29 -15.67
N CYS A 252 7.74 5.53 -15.12
CA CYS A 252 6.76 4.50 -14.78
C CYS A 252 5.99 3.98 -16.02
N THR A 253 6.71 3.54 -17.05
CA THR A 253 6.11 3.17 -18.35
C THR A 253 5.27 1.90 -18.32
N ALA A 254 5.54 0.98 -17.38
CA ALA A 254 4.77 -0.26 -17.19
C ALA A 254 3.77 -0.19 -16.02
N ALA A 255 3.74 0.91 -15.27
CA ALA A 255 2.96 1.01 -14.05
C ALA A 255 1.46 1.10 -14.35
N THR A 256 0.66 0.32 -13.63
CA THR A 256 -0.80 0.35 -13.66
C THR A 256 -1.38 1.15 -12.49
N LYS A 257 -0.66 1.19 -11.36
CA LYS A 257 -0.99 2.00 -10.17
C LYS A 257 0.24 2.78 -9.72
N VAL A 258 0.10 4.09 -9.58
CA VAL A 258 1.12 4.98 -9.02
C VAL A 258 0.50 5.87 -7.96
N GLU A 259 1.13 5.92 -6.80
CA GLU A 259 0.73 6.78 -5.70
C GLU A 259 1.96 7.52 -5.17
N PHE A 260 1.93 8.85 -5.22
CA PHE A 260 2.91 9.71 -4.59
C PHE A 260 2.24 10.44 -3.44
N GLN A 261 2.85 10.34 -2.26
CA GLN A 261 2.46 11.04 -1.05
C GLN A 261 3.68 11.76 -0.48
N GLY A 262 3.54 13.00 0.00
CA GLY A 262 4.65 13.65 0.68
C GLY A 262 4.45 15.14 0.86
N GLU A 263 5.20 15.75 1.77
CA GLU A 263 5.24 17.21 1.91
C GLU A 263 6.28 17.77 0.94
N THR A 264 6.02 18.91 0.29
CA THR A 264 7.04 19.53 -0.56
C THR A 264 8.09 20.19 0.31
N LEU A 265 9.35 19.97 -0.06
CA LEU A 265 10.49 20.62 0.58
C LEU A 265 10.56 22.13 0.27
N ASN A 266 9.91 22.60 -0.79
CA ASN A 266 9.99 23.98 -1.28
C ASN A 266 8.63 24.68 -1.32
N HIS A 267 8.61 25.96 -0.93
CA HIS A 267 7.41 26.81 -1.00
C HIS A 267 6.95 26.98 -2.46
N PRO A 268 5.65 26.78 -2.77
CA PRO A 268 5.11 26.78 -4.14
C PRO A 268 5.31 28.09 -4.92
N GLU A 269 5.65 29.18 -4.24
CA GLU A 269 5.90 30.49 -4.87
C GLU A 269 7.31 30.67 -5.42
N LYS A 270 8.29 29.93 -4.90
CA LYS A 270 9.70 30.15 -5.25
C LYS A 270 10.19 29.27 -6.40
N THR A 271 9.50 28.18 -6.70
CA THR A 271 9.84 27.27 -7.80
C THR A 271 9.02 27.57 -9.05
N ARG A 272 9.23 28.75 -9.66
CA ARG A 272 8.88 28.94 -11.08
C ARG A 272 9.87 28.14 -11.92
N LEU A 273 9.58 26.85 -12.10
CA LEU A 273 10.33 26.01 -13.00
C LEU A 273 10.25 26.54 -14.44
N PRO A 274 11.35 26.53 -15.21
CA PRO A 274 11.29 26.86 -16.63
C PRO A 274 10.42 25.81 -17.33
N ALA A 275 9.20 26.20 -17.72
CA ALA A 275 8.23 25.34 -18.41
C ALA A 275 8.79 24.69 -19.69
N SER A 276 9.86 25.25 -20.27
CA SER A 276 10.51 24.78 -21.48
C SER A 276 11.34 23.50 -21.33
N ARG A 277 11.56 22.99 -20.11
CA ARG A 277 12.41 21.80 -19.89
C ARG A 277 11.69 20.46 -19.96
N PHE A 278 10.37 20.44 -19.85
CA PHE A 278 9.62 19.20 -19.68
C PHE A 278 8.93 18.79 -20.98
N GLN A 279 9.29 17.61 -21.49
CA GLN A 279 8.62 17.01 -22.63
C GLN A 279 7.25 16.49 -22.23
N HIS A 280 6.35 16.39 -23.20
CA HIS A 280 5.05 15.76 -23.02
C HIS A 280 5.20 14.24 -23.03
N ILE A 281 4.67 13.55 -22.02
CA ILE A 281 4.89 12.12 -21.80
C ILE A 281 3.57 11.37 -21.81
N THR A 282 3.55 10.18 -22.41
CA THR A 282 2.37 9.32 -22.42
C THR A 282 2.59 8.09 -21.56
N LEU A 283 1.75 7.88 -20.55
CA LEU A 283 1.76 6.70 -19.68
C LEU A 283 0.57 5.80 -20.03
N GLY A 284 0.78 4.92 -21.03
CA GLY A 284 -0.28 4.11 -21.63
C GLY A 284 -0.86 3.02 -20.73
N ALA A 285 -0.09 2.49 -19.78
CA ALA A 285 -0.53 1.42 -18.88
C ALA A 285 -1.19 1.92 -17.59
N LEU A 286 -1.07 3.22 -17.27
CA LEU A 286 -1.46 3.76 -15.97
C LEU A 286 -2.99 3.83 -15.85
N THR A 287 -3.54 3.12 -14.87
CA THR A 287 -4.99 3.04 -14.60
C THR A 287 -5.40 3.76 -13.32
N THR A 288 -4.49 3.89 -12.37
CA THR A 288 -4.72 4.53 -11.07
C THR A 288 -3.55 5.47 -10.77
N LEU A 289 -3.87 6.73 -10.53
CA LEU A 289 -2.91 7.74 -10.12
C LEU A 289 -3.42 8.46 -8.88
N THR A 290 -2.59 8.48 -7.83
CA THR A 290 -2.81 9.29 -6.64
C THR A 290 -1.64 10.24 -6.47
N LEU A 291 -1.91 11.55 -6.46
CA LEU A 291 -0.93 12.60 -6.19
C LEU A 291 -1.41 13.37 -4.97
N SER A 292 -0.91 12.99 -3.80
CA SER A 292 -1.34 13.58 -2.55
C SER A 292 -0.23 14.35 -1.86
N ARG A 293 -0.62 15.48 -1.24
CA ARG A 293 0.23 16.36 -0.43
C ARG A 293 1.42 16.98 -1.20
N GLY A 294 1.83 18.16 -0.75
CA GLY A 294 3.07 18.81 -1.16
C GLY A 294 3.08 19.46 -2.54
N CYS A 295 2.71 18.76 -3.60
CA CYS A 295 2.91 19.24 -4.97
C CYS A 295 1.62 19.82 -5.57
N ASP A 296 1.73 20.77 -6.51
CA ASP A 296 0.58 21.19 -7.34
C ASP A 296 0.40 20.15 -8.46
N PRO A 297 -0.61 19.27 -8.37
CA PRO A 297 -0.81 18.22 -9.36
C PRO A 297 -1.13 18.81 -10.73
N MET A 298 -1.70 20.02 -10.83
CA MET A 298 -2.06 20.62 -12.11
C MET A 298 -0.83 20.82 -12.99
N TRP A 299 0.29 21.22 -12.39
CA TRP A 299 1.54 21.37 -13.11
C TRP A 299 2.00 20.07 -13.76
N LEU A 300 1.95 18.96 -13.01
CA LEU A 300 2.29 17.62 -13.52
C LEU A 300 1.34 17.22 -14.64
N LEU A 301 0.02 17.30 -14.41
CA LEU A 301 -1.01 16.83 -15.35
C LEU A 301 -0.94 17.52 -16.72
N ARG A 302 -0.45 18.76 -16.80
CA ARG A 302 -0.23 19.45 -18.09
C ARG A 302 0.74 18.71 -19.01
N HIS A 303 1.70 17.97 -18.46
CA HIS A 303 2.77 17.32 -19.20
C HIS A 303 2.56 15.82 -19.41
N PHE A 304 1.45 15.24 -18.94
CA PHE A 304 1.19 13.81 -19.07
C PHE A 304 -0.13 13.51 -19.77
N THR A 305 -0.12 12.62 -20.75
CA THR A 305 -1.31 11.97 -21.30
C THR A 305 -1.40 10.55 -20.76
N MET A 306 -2.56 10.16 -20.23
CA MET A 306 -2.74 8.87 -19.55
C MET A 306 -3.99 8.17 -20.09
N PRO A 307 -3.96 7.63 -21.33
CA PRO A 307 -5.18 7.24 -22.04
C PRO A 307 -5.98 6.16 -21.30
N SER A 308 -5.31 5.29 -20.53
CA SER A 308 -5.93 4.20 -19.77
C SER A 308 -6.33 4.56 -18.34
N LEU A 309 -6.14 5.81 -17.91
CA LEU A 309 -6.39 6.20 -16.53
C LEU A 309 -7.88 6.12 -16.22
N ARG A 310 -8.23 5.38 -15.16
CA ARG A 310 -9.61 5.17 -14.68
C ARG A 310 -9.87 5.85 -13.35
N PHE A 311 -8.84 5.98 -12.52
CA PHE A 311 -8.93 6.57 -11.19
C PHE A 311 -7.85 7.63 -11.02
N LEU A 312 -8.26 8.85 -10.68
CA LEU A 312 -7.39 9.96 -10.33
C LEU A 312 -7.78 10.50 -8.95
N ASP A 313 -6.84 10.52 -8.01
CA ASP A 313 -6.98 11.17 -6.71
C ASP A 313 -5.88 12.23 -6.57
N ILE A 314 -6.25 13.50 -6.42
CA ILE A 314 -5.32 14.62 -6.42
C ILE A 314 -5.57 15.55 -5.24
N SER A 315 -4.52 15.95 -4.53
CA SER A 315 -4.60 17.04 -3.55
C SER A 315 -4.34 18.38 -4.22
N ILE A 316 -5.30 19.31 -4.20
CA ILE A 316 -5.16 20.58 -4.91
C ILE A 316 -4.64 21.67 -3.97
N LEU A 317 -3.44 22.21 -4.25
CA LEU A 317 -2.90 23.39 -3.58
C LEU A 317 -3.19 24.69 -4.35
N ARG A 318 -3.22 24.63 -5.69
CA ARG A 318 -3.45 25.77 -6.58
C ARG A 318 -4.37 25.39 -7.72
N ARG A 319 -5.14 26.38 -8.15
CA ARG A 319 -6.41 26.14 -8.82
C ARG A 319 -6.26 26.47 -10.28
N ASN A 320 -6.46 25.46 -11.12
CA ASN A 320 -6.46 25.65 -12.55
C ASN A 320 -7.41 24.64 -13.19
N LEU A 321 -8.71 24.94 -13.07
CA LEU A 321 -9.77 24.13 -13.67
C LEU A 321 -9.51 23.91 -15.17
N ALA A 322 -9.00 24.92 -15.89
CA ALA A 322 -8.67 24.79 -17.31
C ALA A 322 -7.62 23.71 -17.60
N VAL A 323 -6.59 23.58 -16.76
CA VAL A 323 -5.58 22.50 -16.90
C VAL A 323 -6.20 21.14 -16.59
N LEU A 324 -7.07 21.05 -15.58
CA LEU A 324 -7.77 19.80 -15.29
C LEU A 324 -8.70 19.40 -16.44
N GLU A 325 -9.46 20.34 -17.01
CA GLU A 325 -10.33 20.09 -18.15
C GLU A 325 -9.55 19.64 -19.39
N ASP A 326 -8.41 20.28 -19.68
CA ASP A 326 -7.49 19.83 -20.73
C ASP A 326 -6.99 18.40 -20.48
N PHE A 327 -6.59 18.10 -19.24
CA PHE A 327 -6.14 16.76 -18.87
C PHE A 327 -7.26 15.71 -19.03
N VAL A 328 -8.48 16.02 -18.61
CA VAL A 328 -9.65 15.12 -18.75
C VAL A 328 -9.93 14.83 -20.23
N LYS A 329 -9.83 15.82 -21.12
CA LYS A 329 -9.96 15.62 -22.57
C LYS A 329 -8.92 14.64 -23.13
N ARG A 330 -7.71 14.64 -22.56
CA ARG A 330 -6.61 13.71 -22.91
C ARG A 330 -6.71 12.34 -22.22
N THR A 331 -7.75 12.14 -21.39
CA THR A 331 -7.92 10.97 -20.52
C THR A 331 -9.36 10.43 -20.62
N PRO A 332 -9.75 9.91 -21.81
CA PRO A 332 -11.16 9.63 -22.12
C PRO A 332 -11.78 8.49 -21.29
N HIS A 333 -10.95 7.68 -20.62
CA HIS A 333 -11.39 6.54 -19.80
C HIS A 333 -11.48 6.85 -18.31
N LEU A 334 -11.32 8.12 -17.92
CA LEU A 334 -11.38 8.53 -16.52
C LEU A 334 -12.79 8.25 -15.96
N HIS A 335 -12.85 7.35 -14.99
CA HIS A 335 -14.10 6.89 -14.38
C HIS A 335 -14.34 7.54 -13.02
N THR A 336 -13.27 7.77 -12.26
CA THR A 336 -13.32 8.33 -10.92
C THR A 336 -12.29 9.43 -10.77
N LEU A 337 -12.75 10.60 -10.33
CA LEU A 337 -11.92 11.73 -9.93
C LEU A 337 -12.22 12.07 -8.47
N ILE A 338 -11.18 12.06 -7.64
CA ILE A 338 -11.22 12.55 -6.27
C ILE A 338 -10.32 13.78 -6.20
N ILE A 339 -10.89 14.88 -5.72
CA ILE A 339 -10.18 16.11 -5.46
C ILE A 339 -10.15 16.28 -3.94
N ASP A 340 -8.95 16.27 -3.37
CA ASP A 340 -8.73 16.25 -1.95
C ASP A 340 -8.22 17.60 -1.44
N GLU A 341 -8.96 18.23 -0.53
CA GLU A 341 -8.55 19.43 0.21
C GLU A 341 -7.85 19.05 1.52
N ARG A 342 -6.95 18.06 1.47
CA ARG A 342 -6.21 17.64 2.66
C ARG A 342 -5.28 18.77 3.12
N ARG A 343 -5.46 19.19 4.37
CA ARG A 343 -4.46 19.95 5.14
C ARG A 343 -3.10 19.28 4.96
N ALA A 344 -2.08 20.06 4.58
CA ALA A 344 -0.72 19.77 5.00
C ALA A 344 -0.77 19.69 6.54
N GLN A 345 -0.82 18.46 7.05
CA GLN A 345 -1.19 18.18 8.42
C GLN A 345 -0.04 18.69 9.29
N ARG A 346 -0.18 19.91 9.82
CA ARG A 346 0.79 20.57 10.71
C ARG A 346 1.19 19.63 11.84
N ARG A 347 2.26 18.87 11.66
CA ARG A 347 2.90 18.11 12.76
C ARG A 347 3.94 18.96 13.50
N ASN A 348 4.47 20.00 12.87
CA ASN A 348 5.36 20.96 13.52
C ASN A 348 4.76 22.36 13.49
N SER A 349 4.70 22.98 14.66
CA SER A 349 4.00 24.22 15.05
C SER A 349 4.44 25.51 14.36
N PHE A 350 5.08 25.46 13.19
CA PHE A 350 5.41 26.67 12.44
C PHE A 350 4.20 27.11 11.63
N ILE A 351 3.50 28.08 12.22
CA ILE A 351 2.30 28.76 11.73
C ILE A 351 2.65 29.50 10.45
N TYR A 352 2.39 28.90 9.30
CA TYR A 352 2.18 29.66 8.06
C TYR A 352 0.69 29.95 7.95
N ALA A 353 0.33 31.24 8.07
CA ALA A 353 -1.03 31.72 8.29
C ALA A 353 -1.92 31.73 7.03
N ASP A 354 -1.40 31.42 5.85
CA ASP A 354 -2.18 31.41 4.62
C ASP A 354 -2.68 29.98 4.31
N GLU A 355 -3.66 29.51 5.09
CA GLU A 355 -4.44 28.32 4.73
C GLU A 355 -5.34 28.68 3.53
N VAL A 356 -4.88 28.38 2.31
CA VAL A 356 -5.63 28.63 1.07
C VAL A 356 -6.70 27.55 0.88
N PHE A 357 -7.82 27.66 1.60
CA PHE A 357 -9.01 26.82 1.40
C PHE A 357 -9.67 27.12 0.06
N ILE A 358 -10.05 26.08 -0.70
CA ILE A 358 -10.83 26.19 -1.95
C ILE A 358 -12.02 27.09 -1.67
N SER A 359 -12.19 28.20 -2.39
CA SER A 359 -13.29 29.14 -2.17
C SER A 359 -14.62 28.49 -2.54
N GLU A 360 -15.71 29.05 -2.02
CA GLU A 360 -17.04 28.57 -2.37
C GLU A 360 -17.30 28.70 -3.87
N GLN A 361 -16.96 29.84 -4.46
CA GLN A 361 -17.05 30.07 -5.90
C GLN A 361 -16.40 28.95 -6.71
N GLU A 362 -15.20 28.50 -6.33
CA GLU A 362 -14.45 27.51 -7.09
C GLU A 362 -15.03 26.11 -6.95
N ILE A 363 -15.51 25.75 -5.76
CA ILE A 363 -16.29 24.52 -5.60
C ILE A 363 -17.47 24.55 -6.56
N GLY A 364 -18.16 25.69 -6.66
CA GLY A 364 -19.19 25.94 -7.66
C GLY A 364 -18.70 25.70 -9.09
N GLU A 365 -17.54 26.23 -9.47
CA GLU A 365 -16.92 26.03 -10.79
C GLU A 365 -16.62 24.54 -11.07
N TYR A 366 -16.05 23.80 -10.12
CA TYR A 366 -15.81 22.35 -10.25
C TYR A 366 -17.12 21.57 -10.44
N LEU A 367 -18.13 21.84 -9.62
CA LEU A 367 -19.42 21.13 -9.67
C LEU A 367 -20.26 21.51 -10.90
N THR A 368 -20.00 22.68 -11.50
CA THR A 368 -20.70 23.15 -12.72
C THR A 368 -19.95 22.87 -14.02
N SER A 369 -18.68 22.48 -13.97
CA SER A 369 -17.90 22.13 -15.17
C SER A 369 -18.54 21.00 -15.97
N ALA A 370 -18.89 21.29 -17.23
CA ALA A 370 -19.43 20.31 -18.16
C ALA A 370 -18.42 19.19 -18.46
N CYS A 371 -17.13 19.51 -18.46
CA CYS A 371 -16.07 18.53 -18.69
C CYS A 371 -16.01 17.53 -17.53
N LEU A 372 -16.05 18.00 -16.27
CA LEU A 372 -16.03 17.10 -15.12
C LEU A 372 -17.31 16.27 -15.04
N ARG A 373 -18.47 16.83 -15.38
CA ARG A 373 -19.75 16.09 -15.43
C ARG A 373 -19.75 14.88 -16.39
N SER A 374 -18.82 14.84 -17.35
CA SER A 374 -18.64 13.65 -18.21
C SER A 374 -18.04 12.45 -17.46
N ILE A 375 -17.42 12.68 -16.30
CA ILE A 375 -16.82 11.65 -15.46
C ILE A 375 -17.92 11.03 -14.58
N PRO A 376 -18.13 9.69 -14.63
CA PRO A 376 -19.20 9.02 -13.89
C PRO A 376 -19.17 9.20 -12.37
N ARG A 377 -17.98 9.43 -11.81
CA ARG A 377 -17.79 9.66 -10.38
C ARG A 377 -16.81 10.81 -10.16
N VAL A 378 -17.30 11.88 -9.57
CA VAL A 378 -16.47 12.99 -9.08
C VAL A 378 -16.79 13.21 -7.61
N ALA A 379 -15.75 13.33 -6.80
CA ALA A 379 -15.87 13.59 -5.38
C ALA A 379 -14.86 14.66 -4.96
N LEU A 380 -15.33 15.60 -4.15
CA LEU A 380 -14.54 16.59 -3.45
C LEU A 380 -14.46 16.17 -1.99
N ASP A 381 -13.25 15.97 -1.47
CA ASP A 381 -13.00 15.75 -0.05
C ASP A 381 -12.62 17.10 0.57
N LEU A 382 -13.64 17.85 1.01
CA LEU A 382 -13.47 19.19 1.55
C LEU A 382 -13.39 19.17 3.06
N LEU A 383 -12.45 19.92 3.61
CA LEU A 383 -12.46 20.21 5.05
C LEU A 383 -13.66 21.11 5.33
N TYR A 384 -14.44 20.79 6.36
CA TYR A 384 -15.69 21.50 6.68
C TYR A 384 -16.79 21.41 5.61
N THR A 385 -16.74 20.36 4.78
CA THR A 385 -17.73 19.98 3.74
C THR A 385 -19.17 20.33 4.10
N LYS A 386 -19.63 20.04 5.31
CA LYS A 386 -21.03 20.19 5.71
C LYS A 386 -21.55 21.63 5.54
N SER A 387 -20.95 22.60 6.22
CA SER A 387 -21.47 23.98 6.23
C SER A 387 -21.23 24.69 4.90
N ARG A 388 -20.05 24.49 4.30
CA ARG A 388 -19.65 25.15 3.06
C ARG A 388 -20.42 24.64 1.85
N THR A 389 -20.59 23.31 1.73
CA THR A 389 -21.37 22.73 0.64
C THR A 389 -22.85 23.09 0.75
N ILE A 390 -23.43 23.12 1.95
CA ILE A 390 -24.84 23.54 2.13
C ILE A 390 -24.99 25.02 1.74
N ALA A 391 -24.09 25.89 2.20
CA ALA A 391 -24.08 27.31 1.82
C ALA A 391 -24.00 27.49 0.29
N LEU A 392 -23.11 26.73 -0.36
CA LEU A 392 -22.96 26.71 -1.81
C LEU A 392 -24.20 26.26 -2.57
N ILE A 393 -24.86 25.20 -2.10
CA ILE A 393 -26.11 24.72 -2.69
C ILE A 393 -27.20 25.79 -2.55
N GLN A 394 -27.28 26.44 -1.39
CA GLN A 394 -28.23 27.51 -1.13
C GLN A 394 -27.97 28.77 -1.98
N GLU A 395 -26.71 29.18 -2.11
CA GLU A 395 -26.31 30.33 -2.94
C GLU A 395 -26.51 30.03 -4.44
N GLY A 396 -26.13 28.84 -4.90
CA GLY A 396 -26.34 28.39 -6.27
C GLY A 396 -27.82 28.40 -6.67
N PHE A 397 -28.71 28.01 -5.75
CA PHE A 397 -30.15 28.11 -5.91
C PHE A 397 -30.62 29.57 -6.03
N GLN A 398 -30.14 30.47 -5.16
CA GLN A 398 -30.49 31.90 -5.20
C GLN A 398 -30.08 32.57 -6.51
N HIS A 399 -29.00 32.10 -7.16
CA HIS A 399 -28.50 32.64 -8.43
C HIS A 399 -28.94 31.86 -9.66
N GLY A 400 -29.83 30.87 -9.53
CA GLY A 400 -30.37 30.10 -10.65
C GLY A 400 -29.34 29.26 -11.41
N ARG A 401 -28.23 28.88 -10.76
CA ARG A 401 -27.20 28.02 -11.38
C ARG A 401 -27.62 26.55 -11.25
N PRO A 402 -27.82 25.81 -12.35
CA PRO A 402 -28.20 24.41 -12.28
C PRO A 402 -27.02 23.56 -11.79
N LEU A 403 -27.09 23.10 -10.53
CA LEU A 403 -26.20 22.09 -9.97
C LEU A 403 -26.65 20.69 -10.41
N PRO A 404 -25.72 19.73 -10.59
CA PRO A 404 -26.11 18.34 -10.84
C PRO A 404 -26.67 17.71 -9.56
N ASP A 405 -27.21 16.49 -9.66
CA ASP A 405 -27.52 15.70 -8.47
C ASP A 405 -26.24 15.48 -7.65
N LEU A 406 -26.26 15.92 -6.39
CA LEU A 406 -25.12 15.77 -5.49
C LEU A 406 -25.45 14.79 -4.38
N LEU A 407 -24.43 14.06 -3.96
CA LEU A 407 -24.41 13.21 -2.79
C LEU A 407 -23.32 13.72 -1.86
N CYS A 408 -23.62 13.72 -0.57
CA CYS A 408 -22.62 13.82 0.48
C CYS A 408 -22.58 12.49 1.23
N TRP A 409 -21.42 11.85 1.30
CA TRP A 409 -21.29 10.53 1.93
C TRP A 409 -19.98 10.34 2.69
N ASN A 410 -19.98 9.37 3.60
CA ASN A 410 -18.81 8.93 4.36
C ASN A 410 -18.45 7.49 3.97
N PRO A 411 -17.25 7.21 3.44
CA PRO A 411 -16.78 5.87 3.20
C PRO A 411 -16.54 5.15 4.54
N ARG A 412 -17.16 3.99 4.75
CA ARG A 412 -16.99 3.19 5.97
C ARG A 412 -15.56 2.69 6.18
N THR A 413 -14.80 2.55 5.10
CA THR A 413 -13.45 1.99 5.11
C THR A 413 -12.36 3.01 5.45
N ILE A 414 -12.62 4.31 5.24
CA ILE A 414 -11.63 5.36 5.41
C ILE A 414 -12.05 6.22 6.60
N ARG A 415 -11.22 6.28 7.64
CA ARG A 415 -11.51 7.13 8.80
C ARG A 415 -11.65 8.59 8.32
N MET A 416 -12.85 9.13 8.47
CA MET A 416 -13.16 10.56 8.51
C MET A 416 -13.01 11.34 7.20
N LYS A 417 -13.35 10.75 6.04
CA LYS A 417 -13.51 11.52 4.81
C LYS A 417 -14.98 11.80 4.54
N ARG A 418 -15.37 13.07 4.44
CA ARG A 418 -16.71 13.46 3.98
C ARG A 418 -16.56 13.89 2.53
N LEU A 419 -17.12 13.09 1.64
CA LEU A 419 -17.03 13.30 0.21
C LEU A 419 -18.32 13.96 -0.28
N VAL A 420 -18.19 14.98 -1.14
CA VAL A 420 -19.31 15.64 -1.82
C VAL A 420 -19.09 15.57 -3.33
N GLY A 421 -20.10 15.16 -4.08
CA GLY A 421 -20.03 15.14 -5.54
C GLY A 421 -21.12 14.27 -6.11
N TRP A 422 -20.91 13.64 -7.26
CA TRP A 422 -21.88 12.73 -7.86
C TRP A 422 -21.32 11.32 -8.04
N TRP A 423 -22.21 10.34 -7.89
CA TRP A 423 -21.89 8.94 -8.11
C TRP A 423 -23.15 8.18 -8.52
N HIS A 424 -23.22 7.74 -9.77
CA HIS A 424 -24.42 7.09 -10.34
C HIS A 424 -24.83 5.77 -9.65
N LYS A 425 -23.92 5.10 -8.94
CA LYS A 425 -24.15 3.83 -8.24
C LYS A 425 -23.33 3.77 -6.95
N LEU A 426 -23.73 4.54 -5.94
CA LEU A 426 -23.11 4.49 -4.63
C LEU A 426 -23.39 3.14 -3.97
N ASP A 427 -22.35 2.42 -3.56
CA ASP A 427 -22.50 1.18 -2.78
C ASP A 427 -22.80 1.52 -1.32
N GLU A 428 -24.08 1.43 -0.94
CA GLU A 428 -24.58 1.71 0.42
C GLU A 428 -23.98 0.77 1.50
N ARG A 429 -23.45 -0.39 1.12
CA ARG A 429 -22.79 -1.29 2.09
C ARG A 429 -21.47 -0.70 2.57
N ARG A 430 -20.81 0.10 1.73
CA ARG A 430 -19.49 0.68 1.96
C ARG A 430 -19.54 2.17 2.25
N ASN A 431 -20.68 2.83 2.06
CA ASN A 431 -20.82 4.27 2.19
C ASN A 431 -22.08 4.62 2.97
N ILE A 432 -21.99 5.65 3.81
CA ILE A 432 -23.13 6.21 4.53
C ILE A 432 -23.47 7.53 3.86
N VAL A 433 -24.65 7.63 3.24
CA VAL A 433 -25.14 8.90 2.68
C VAL A 433 -25.57 9.79 3.84
N LEU A 434 -25.09 11.04 3.86
CA LEU A 434 -25.41 12.05 4.86
C LEU A 434 -26.55 12.95 4.36
N PHE A 435 -26.44 13.42 3.13
CA PHE A 435 -27.51 14.14 2.45
C PHE A 435 -27.39 13.98 0.93
N SER A 436 -28.49 14.21 0.23
CA SER A 436 -28.53 14.34 -1.23
C SER A 436 -29.14 15.66 -1.64
N TYR A 437 -28.70 16.21 -2.77
CA TYR A 437 -29.33 17.32 -3.46
C TYR A 437 -29.86 16.83 -4.79
N LYS A 438 -31.18 16.93 -5.00
CA LYS A 438 -31.89 16.50 -6.22
C LYS A 438 -33.01 17.47 -6.51
N ASP A 439 -33.20 17.83 -7.77
CA ASP A 439 -34.30 18.69 -8.23
C ASP A 439 -34.47 19.99 -7.40
N GLY A 440 -33.36 20.60 -6.99
CA GLY A 440 -33.37 21.84 -6.20
C GLY A 440 -33.61 21.66 -4.70
N THR A 441 -33.82 20.43 -4.21
CA THR A 441 -34.14 20.13 -2.81
C THR A 441 -33.01 19.37 -2.14
N ILE A 442 -32.70 19.73 -0.88
CA ILE A 442 -31.76 18.99 -0.04
C ILE A 442 -32.55 18.01 0.83
N GLU A 443 -32.18 16.73 0.78
CA GLU A 443 -32.75 15.65 1.59
C GLU A 443 -31.69 15.11 2.56
N PHE A 444 -31.95 15.16 3.86
CA PHE A 444 -31.06 14.62 4.89
C PHE A 444 -31.43 13.18 5.24
N THR A 445 -30.44 12.31 5.44
CA THR A 445 -30.67 10.94 5.89
C THR A 445 -30.82 10.86 7.40
N LYS A 446 -31.39 9.75 7.93
CA LYS A 446 -31.53 9.56 9.38
C LYS A 446 -30.18 9.53 10.11
N ASP A 447 -29.16 8.98 9.46
CA ASP A 447 -27.80 8.87 10.01
C ASP A 447 -27.14 10.25 10.23
N TYR A 448 -27.59 11.28 9.51
CA TYR A 448 -27.13 12.66 9.67
C TYR A 448 -27.36 13.22 11.07
N TYR A 449 -28.49 12.90 11.70
CA TYR A 449 -28.88 13.45 13.00
C TYR A 449 -28.25 12.73 14.19
N SER A 450 -27.75 11.50 13.98
CA SER A 450 -27.05 10.74 15.01
C SER A 450 -25.59 11.16 15.24
N ASP A 451 -25.02 11.94 14.31
CA ASP A 451 -23.67 12.50 14.47
C ASP A 451 -23.74 13.76 15.34
N THR A 452 -23.79 13.57 16.66
CA THR A 452 -23.92 14.63 17.70
C THR A 452 -22.71 15.55 17.79
N SER A 453 -21.70 15.39 16.95
CA SER A 453 -20.43 16.11 17.04
C SER A 453 -20.49 17.58 16.60
N PHE A 454 -21.60 18.05 16.02
CA PHE A 454 -21.75 19.45 15.58
C PHE A 454 -23.22 19.94 15.64
N PRO A 455 -23.53 21.03 16.37
CA PRO A 455 -24.84 21.69 16.31
C PRO A 455 -25.04 22.40 14.95
N LEU A 456 -26.31 22.48 14.51
CA LEU A 456 -26.76 23.15 13.29
C LEU A 456 -26.45 24.65 13.28
#